data_AF-A0A661I229-F1
#
_entry.id   AF-A0A661I229-F1
#
_cell.length_a   1.000
_cell.length_b   1.000
_cell.length_c   1.000
_cell.angle_alpha   90.00
_cell.angle_beta   90.00
_cell.angle_gamma   90.00
#
_symmetry.space_group_name_H-M   'P 1'
#
loop_
_entity.id
_entity.type
_entity.pdbx_description
1 polymer ?
#
loop_
_entity_poly.entity_id
_entity_poly.type
_entity_poly.pdbx_seq_one_letter_code
_entity_poly.pdbx_strand_id
1 'polypeptide(L)'
;MYKKMIAFGLVVLFSLTLNASYTDEERIRDMRTMEEAMMRIQKGLLINDKNMLSKGVNQLQQVTRKVEPPIDKNSILKQKNTYKYKFSRKQGKKIIQSAEEIRVEMNNGNKHSASKAFIKVLDQCISCHNKIRKWQNK
;
A
#
# COMPACT_ATOMS: atom_id res chain seq x y z
N MET A 1 7.89 44.52 48.46
CA MET A 1 7.21 44.93 47.21
C MET A 1 8.07 44.51 46.03
N TYR A 2 7.55 43.63 45.16
CA TYR A 2 7.90 43.38 43.74
C TYR A 2 9.41 43.20 43.37
N LYS A 3 9.89 42.14 42.73
CA LYS A 3 9.30 41.21 41.76
C LYS A 3 10.21 39.97 41.64
N LYS A 4 9.59 38.79 41.63
CA LYS A 4 10.19 37.54 41.15
C LYS A 4 10.45 37.68 39.65
N MET A 5 11.70 37.72 39.21
CA MET A 5 12.05 37.50 37.79
C MET A 5 12.49 36.05 37.63
N ILE A 6 11.48 35.18 37.46
CA ILE A 6 11.67 33.84 36.93
C ILE A 6 11.96 34.04 35.43
N ALA A 7 13.21 33.83 35.03
CA ALA A 7 13.60 33.73 33.64
C ALA A 7 12.98 32.44 33.08
N PHE A 8 11.77 32.54 32.54
CA PHE A 8 11.10 31.46 31.83
C PHE A 8 11.69 31.41 30.41
N GLY A 9 12.72 30.58 30.23
CA GLY A 9 13.29 30.26 28.92
C GLY A 9 12.25 29.53 28.07
N LEU A 10 11.53 30.28 27.24
CA LEU A 10 10.61 29.76 26.23
C LEU A 10 11.44 29.24 25.05
N VAL A 11 11.98 28.03 25.19
CA VAL A 11 12.54 27.27 24.06
C VAL A 11 11.36 26.78 23.24
N VAL A 12 10.97 27.57 22.24
CA VAL A 12 10.03 27.13 21.20
C VAL A 12 10.78 26.14 20.31
N LEU A 13 10.66 24.84 20.60
CA LEU A 13 11.03 23.78 19.69
C LEU A 13 10.08 23.82 18.48
N PHE A 14 10.45 24.59 17.47
CA PHE A 14 9.81 24.54 16.17
C PHE A 14 10.25 23.24 15.49
N SER A 15 9.54 22.14 15.76
CA SER A 15 9.69 20.91 15.00
C SER A 15 9.17 21.18 13.58
N LEU A 16 10.08 21.55 12.68
CA LEU A 16 9.88 21.44 11.24
C LEU A 16 9.61 19.97 10.93
N THR A 17 8.34 19.60 10.86
CA THR A 17 7.95 18.33 10.24
C THR A 17 8.26 18.46 8.76
N LEU A 18 9.47 18.05 8.36
CA LEU A 18 9.80 17.86 6.95
C LEU A 18 8.79 16.86 6.38
N ASN A 19 7.87 17.34 5.54
CA ASN A 19 7.07 16.49 4.68
C ASN A 19 7.97 15.95 3.57
N ALA A 20 8.73 14.89 3.87
CA ALA A 20 9.50 14.19 2.87
C ALA A 20 8.55 13.65 1.80
N SER A 21 8.79 14.02 0.54
CA SER A 21 8.02 13.52 -0.60
C SER A 21 8.35 12.06 -0.87
N TYR A 22 7.32 11.24 -1.12
CA TYR A 22 7.48 9.81 -1.43
C TYR A 22 8.42 9.59 -2.62
N THR A 23 9.51 8.86 -2.40
CA THR A 23 10.57 8.70 -3.41
C THR A 23 10.34 7.49 -4.33
N ASP A 24 11.08 7.44 -5.44
CA ASP A 24 11.06 6.29 -6.34
C ASP A 24 11.69 5.03 -5.70
N GLU A 25 12.68 5.20 -4.81
CA GLU A 25 13.27 4.11 -4.02
C GLU A 25 12.26 3.52 -3.04
N GLU A 26 11.51 4.38 -2.32
CA GLU A 26 10.42 3.95 -1.45
C GLU A 26 9.34 3.21 -2.24
N ARG A 27 9.04 3.68 -3.46
CA ARG A 27 8.13 3.01 -4.38
C ARG A 27 8.57 1.61 -4.73
N ILE A 28 9.83 1.42 -5.08
CA ILE A 28 10.37 0.11 -5.45
C ILE A 28 10.36 -0.83 -4.23
N ARG A 29 10.78 -0.33 -3.06
CA ARG A 29 10.71 -1.08 -1.81
C ARG A 29 9.29 -1.55 -1.50
N ASP A 30 8.32 -0.64 -1.56
CA ASP A 30 6.93 -0.96 -1.25
C ASP A 30 6.33 -1.94 -2.28
N MET A 31 6.72 -1.88 -3.56
CA MET A 31 6.33 -2.88 -4.55
C MET A 31 6.90 -4.28 -4.24
N ARG A 32 8.16 -4.37 -3.78
CA ARG A 32 8.74 -5.65 -3.34
C ARG A 32 8.01 -6.19 -2.11
N THR A 33 7.65 -5.33 -1.16
CA THR A 33 6.84 -5.73 -0.01
C THR A 33 5.44 -6.21 -0.43
N MET A 34 4.85 -5.67 -1.51
CA MET A 34 3.60 -6.22 -2.10
C MET A 34 3.81 -7.63 -2.67
N GLU A 35 4.90 -7.86 -3.40
CA GLU A 35 5.27 -9.18 -3.93
C GLU A 35 5.44 -10.21 -2.80
N GLU A 36 6.24 -9.89 -1.78
CA GLU A 36 6.46 -10.76 -0.62
C GLU A 36 5.15 -11.12 0.07
N ALA A 37 4.24 -10.15 0.21
CA ALA A 37 2.93 -10.37 0.79
C ALA A 37 2.09 -11.34 -0.07
N MET A 38 2.11 -11.19 -1.40
CA MET A 38 1.44 -12.11 -2.33
C MET A 38 1.99 -13.54 -2.22
N MET A 39 3.31 -13.70 -2.19
CA MET A 39 3.95 -15.01 -2.00
C MET A 39 3.55 -15.65 -0.67
N ARG A 40 3.47 -14.85 0.40
CA ARG A 40 3.04 -15.32 1.72
C ARG A 40 1.59 -15.78 1.74
N ILE A 41 0.69 -15.04 1.08
CA ILE A 41 -0.72 -15.43 0.93
C ILE A 41 -0.82 -16.73 0.15
N GLN A 42 -0.13 -16.84 -0.98
CA GLN A 42 -0.12 -18.04 -1.82
C GLN A 42 0.38 -19.26 -1.04
N LYS A 43 1.50 -19.13 -0.32
CA LYS A 43 2.03 -20.21 0.52
C LYS A 43 1.00 -20.62 1.59
N GLY A 44 0.38 -19.65 2.27
CA GLY A 44 -0.67 -19.91 3.25
C GLY A 44 -1.89 -20.64 2.67
N LEU A 45 -2.30 -20.33 1.44
CA LEU A 45 -3.34 -21.07 0.72
C LEU A 45 -2.92 -22.53 0.47
N LEU A 46 -1.72 -22.75 -0.06
CA LEU A 46 -1.22 -24.07 -0.46
C LEU A 46 -1.03 -25.03 0.71
N ILE A 47 -0.51 -24.53 1.84
CA ILE A 47 -0.25 -25.36 3.03
C ILE A 47 -1.38 -25.30 4.07
N ASN A 48 -2.48 -24.62 3.75
CA ASN A 48 -3.62 -24.40 4.65
C ASN A 48 -3.25 -23.71 5.99
N ASP A 49 -2.28 -22.80 5.97
CA ASP A 49 -1.85 -22.00 7.13
C ASP A 49 -2.59 -20.65 7.15
N LYS A 50 -3.68 -20.60 7.92
CA LYS A 50 -4.52 -19.40 8.09
C LYS A 50 -3.75 -18.23 8.74
N ASN A 51 -2.77 -18.50 9.59
CA ASN A 51 -1.99 -17.47 10.27
C ASN A 51 -0.98 -16.82 9.31
N MET A 52 -0.26 -17.62 8.54
CA MET A 52 0.64 -17.13 7.50
C MET A 52 -0.12 -16.31 6.46
N LEU A 53 -1.27 -16.83 6.01
CA LEU A 53 -2.15 -16.15 5.08
C LEU A 53 -2.61 -14.79 5.63
N SER A 54 -3.12 -14.76 6.87
CA SER A 54 -3.61 -13.53 7.48
C SER A 54 -2.50 -12.49 7.65
N LYS A 55 -1.28 -12.92 7.98
CA LYS A 55 -0.11 -12.03 8.01
C LYS A 55 0.20 -11.45 6.63
N GLY A 56 0.11 -12.26 5.58
CA GLY A 56 0.27 -11.81 4.19
C GLY A 56 -0.82 -10.82 3.76
N VAL A 57 -2.09 -11.09 4.09
CA VAL A 57 -3.21 -10.17 3.82
C VAL A 57 -2.99 -8.82 4.51
N ASN A 58 -2.64 -8.82 5.80
CA ASN A 58 -2.38 -7.60 6.55
C ASN A 58 -1.22 -6.80 5.96
N GLN A 59 -0.11 -7.47 5.64
CA GLN A 59 1.05 -6.85 5.02
C GLN A 59 0.67 -6.21 3.68
N LEU A 60 -0.04 -6.94 2.82
CA LEU A 60 -0.49 -6.46 1.51
C LEU A 60 -1.39 -5.23 1.65
N GLN A 61 -2.38 -5.26 2.55
CA GLN A 61 -3.29 -4.13 2.77
C GLN A 61 -2.56 -2.90 3.28
N GLN A 62 -1.62 -3.06 4.21
CA GLN A 62 -0.83 -1.95 4.77
C GLN A 62 0.04 -1.29 3.69
N VAL A 63 0.82 -2.08 2.95
CA VAL A 63 1.70 -1.52 1.93
C VAL A 63 0.91 -0.92 0.75
N THR A 64 -0.22 -1.53 0.36
CA THR A 64 -1.09 -0.99 -0.71
C THR A 64 -1.62 0.41 -0.36
N ARG A 65 -1.85 0.71 0.92
CA ARG A 65 -2.26 2.06 1.37
C ARG A 65 -1.13 3.08 1.25
N LYS A 66 0.12 2.65 1.46
CA LYS A 66 1.33 3.48 1.41
C LYS A 66 1.76 3.81 -0.01
N VAL A 67 1.64 2.85 -0.93
CA VAL A 67 2.04 3.05 -2.33
C VAL A 67 1.29 4.23 -2.91
N GLU A 68 2.02 5.31 -3.15
CA GLU A 68 1.46 6.47 -3.82
C GLU A 68 1.26 6.17 -5.31
N PRO A 69 0.29 6.82 -5.97
CA PRO A 69 0.26 6.87 -7.42
C PRO A 69 1.57 7.44 -7.97
N PRO A 70 2.06 6.99 -9.13
CA PRO A 70 3.17 7.66 -9.78
C PRO A 70 2.78 9.09 -10.10
N ILE A 71 3.67 10.01 -9.73
CA ILE A 71 3.51 11.44 -9.93
C ILE A 71 4.10 11.80 -11.29
N ASP A 72 3.34 12.53 -12.10
CA ASP A 72 3.89 13.18 -13.29
C ASP A 72 4.58 14.49 -12.86
N LYS A 73 5.91 14.47 -12.82
CA LYS A 73 6.73 15.62 -12.41
C LYS A 73 6.57 16.82 -13.36
N ASN A 74 6.03 16.60 -14.57
CA ASN A 74 5.87 17.62 -15.61
C ASN A 74 4.42 18.13 -15.74
N SER A 75 3.49 17.67 -14.90
CA SER A 75 2.08 18.05 -15.02
C SER A 75 1.73 19.27 -14.17
N ILE A 76 1.25 20.33 -14.83
CA ILE A 76 0.70 21.56 -14.21
C ILE A 76 -0.65 21.26 -13.50
N LEU A 77 -1.29 20.12 -13.79
CA LEU A 77 -2.57 19.73 -13.20
C LEU A 77 -2.39 19.18 -11.79
N LYS A 78 -3.34 19.50 -10.89
CA LYS A 78 -3.45 18.86 -9.56
C LYS A 78 -3.44 17.34 -9.73
N GLN A 79 -2.35 16.69 -9.30
CA GLN A 79 -2.04 15.27 -9.54
C GLN A 79 -3.21 14.32 -9.25
N LYS A 80 -4.05 14.64 -8.25
CA LYS A 80 -5.25 13.90 -7.85
C LYS A 80 -6.32 13.76 -8.94
N ASN A 81 -6.33 14.64 -9.94
CA ASN A 81 -7.31 14.63 -11.02
C ASN A 81 -6.89 13.83 -12.26
N THR A 82 -5.64 13.37 -12.31
CA THR A 82 -5.14 12.61 -13.47
C THR A 82 -5.74 11.20 -13.54
N TYR A 83 -5.85 10.66 -14.75
CA TYR A 83 -6.31 9.27 -14.98
C TYR A 83 -5.43 8.26 -14.22
N LYS A 84 -4.10 8.40 -14.30
CA LYS A 84 -3.14 7.50 -13.62
C LYS A 84 -3.33 7.52 -12.10
N TYR A 85 -3.58 8.69 -11.51
CA TYR A 85 -3.87 8.80 -10.08
C TYR A 85 -5.17 8.07 -9.72
N LYS A 86 -6.27 8.40 -10.39
CA LYS A 86 -7.58 7.79 -10.10
C LYS A 86 -7.58 6.28 -10.32
N PHE A 87 -6.95 5.82 -11.40
CA PHE A 87 -6.86 4.41 -11.74
C PHE A 87 -6.03 3.64 -10.70
N SER A 88 -4.83 4.11 -10.34
CA SER A 88 -3.99 3.42 -9.33
C SER A 88 -4.69 3.34 -7.96
N ARG A 89 -5.35 4.42 -7.51
CA ARG A 89 -6.15 4.38 -6.26
C ARG A 89 -7.32 3.41 -6.34
N LYS A 90 -7.99 3.32 -7.50
CA LYS A 90 -9.08 2.34 -7.72
C LYS A 90 -8.54 0.90 -7.64
N GLN A 91 -7.39 0.61 -8.26
CA GLN A 91 -6.76 -0.71 -8.17
C GLN A 91 -6.34 -1.05 -6.74
N GLY A 92 -5.73 -0.09 -6.01
CA GLY A 92 -5.37 -0.30 -4.60
C GLY A 92 -6.56 -0.62 -3.70
N LYS A 93 -7.70 0.07 -3.90
CA LYS A 93 -8.95 -0.26 -3.18
C LYS A 93 -9.41 -1.70 -3.45
N LYS A 94 -9.41 -2.12 -4.71
CA LYS A 94 -9.79 -3.49 -5.10
C LYS A 94 -8.82 -4.54 -4.55
N ILE A 95 -7.52 -4.27 -4.53
CA ILE A 95 -6.52 -5.14 -3.91
C ILE A 95 -6.85 -5.35 -2.43
N ILE A 96 -7.11 -4.28 -1.69
CA ILE A 96 -7.44 -4.34 -0.25
C ILE A 96 -8.72 -5.16 -0.02
N GLN A 97 -9.76 -4.93 -0.83
CA GLN A 97 -11.03 -5.65 -0.74
C GLN A 97 -10.87 -7.13 -1.05
N SER A 98 -10.25 -7.48 -2.19
CA SER A 98 -10.04 -8.88 -2.55
C SER A 98 -9.09 -9.59 -1.57
N ALA A 99 -8.09 -8.90 -1.01
CA ALA A 99 -7.21 -9.49 0.02
C ALA A 99 -8.00 -9.83 1.30
N GLU A 100 -8.96 -8.99 1.66
CA GLU A 100 -9.89 -9.27 2.76
C GLU A 100 -10.80 -10.47 2.45
N GLU A 101 -11.33 -10.57 1.22
CA GLU A 101 -12.09 -11.73 0.76
C GLU A 101 -11.30 -13.04 0.93
N ILE A 102 -9.99 -13.05 0.61
CA ILE A 102 -9.14 -14.24 0.83
C ILE A 102 -9.18 -14.70 2.30
N ARG A 103 -9.05 -13.76 3.23
CA ARG A 103 -9.04 -14.04 4.67
C ARG A 103 -10.40 -14.56 5.15
N VAL A 104 -11.48 -13.90 4.73
CA VAL A 104 -12.86 -14.29 5.08
C VAL A 104 -13.16 -15.70 4.58
N GLU A 105 -12.92 -15.97 3.30
CA GLU A 105 -13.19 -17.28 2.69
C GLU A 105 -12.35 -18.39 3.33
N MET A 106 -11.07 -18.15 3.63
CA MET A 106 -10.23 -19.13 4.32
C MET A 106 -10.69 -19.42 5.75
N ASN A 107 -11.16 -18.40 6.47
CA ASN A 107 -11.70 -18.59 7.81
C ASN A 107 -12.96 -19.45 7.79
N ASN A 108 -13.80 -19.27 6.77
CA ASN A 108 -15.02 -20.07 6.54
C ASN A 108 -14.74 -21.46 5.95
N GLY A 109 -13.48 -21.80 5.65
CA GLY A 109 -13.11 -23.09 5.05
C GLY A 109 -13.32 -23.17 3.53
N ASN A 110 -13.73 -22.08 2.88
CA ASN A 110 -14.02 -21.99 1.45
C ASN A 110 -12.75 -21.79 0.62
N LYS A 111 -11.85 -22.78 0.62
CA LYS A 111 -10.51 -22.69 -0.02
C LYS A 111 -10.56 -22.30 -1.50
N HIS A 112 -11.53 -22.83 -2.25
CA HIS A 112 -11.68 -22.52 -3.67
C HIS A 112 -12.10 -21.06 -3.89
N SER A 113 -13.00 -20.53 -3.07
CA SER A 113 -13.38 -19.11 -3.09
C SER A 113 -12.22 -18.20 -2.69
N ALA A 114 -11.43 -18.59 -1.69
CA ALA A 114 -10.22 -17.87 -1.31
C ALA A 114 -9.18 -17.82 -2.45
N SER A 115 -8.98 -18.93 -3.15
CA SER A 115 -8.11 -18.97 -4.34
C SER A 115 -8.61 -18.04 -5.46
N LYS A 116 -9.93 -18.02 -5.72
CA LYS A 116 -10.52 -17.06 -6.67
C LYS A 116 -10.26 -15.60 -6.24
N ALA A 117 -10.41 -15.28 -4.96
CA ALA A 117 -10.11 -13.94 -4.45
C ALA A 117 -8.62 -13.57 -4.60
N PHE A 118 -7.70 -14.53 -4.43
CA PHE A 118 -6.27 -14.33 -4.69
C PHE A 118 -6.00 -13.99 -6.17
N ILE A 119 -6.64 -14.69 -7.11
CA ILE A 119 -6.53 -14.37 -8.53
C ILE A 119 -7.07 -12.95 -8.83
N LYS A 120 -8.17 -12.53 -8.21
CA LYS A 120 -8.67 -11.15 -8.35
C LYS A 120 -7.64 -10.11 -7.93
N VAL A 121 -6.86 -10.38 -6.86
CA VAL A 121 -5.76 -9.50 -6.44
C VAL A 121 -4.68 -9.45 -7.51
N LEU A 122 -4.23 -10.62 -8.01
CA LEU A 122 -3.23 -10.72 -9.06
C LEU A 122 -3.64 -9.96 -10.32
N ASP A 123 -4.89 -10.07 -10.74
CA ASP A 123 -5.45 -9.33 -11.88
C ASP A 123 -5.35 -7.82 -11.68
N GLN A 124 -5.56 -7.32 -10.45
CA GLN A 124 -5.43 -5.89 -10.18
C GLN A 124 -3.98 -5.42 -10.29
N CYS A 125 -3.03 -6.24 -9.83
CA CYS A 125 -1.60 -5.99 -9.96
C CYS A 125 -1.20 -5.90 -11.44
N ILE A 126 -1.56 -6.92 -12.24
CA ILE A 126 -1.26 -6.98 -13.68
C ILE A 126 -1.92 -5.80 -14.42
N SER A 127 -3.19 -5.49 -14.13
CA SER A 127 -3.89 -4.38 -14.77
C SER A 127 -3.23 -3.02 -14.49
N CYS A 128 -2.76 -2.80 -13.24
CA CYS A 128 -2.01 -1.61 -12.88
C CYS A 128 -0.66 -1.55 -13.60
N HIS A 129 0.04 -2.68 -13.67
CA HIS A 129 1.32 -2.79 -14.37
C HIS A 129 1.18 -2.48 -15.86
N ASN A 130 0.22 -3.07 -16.56
CA ASN A 130 0.04 -2.84 -17.98
C ASN A 130 -0.33 -1.39 -18.32
N LYS A 131 -1.14 -0.73 -17.49
CA LYS A 131 -1.70 0.61 -17.79
C LYS A 131 -0.87 1.77 -17.27
N ILE A 132 -0.22 1.61 -16.12
CA ILE A 132 0.46 2.70 -15.43
C ILE A 132 1.95 2.45 -15.35
N ARG A 133 2.34 1.23 -14.95
CA ARG A 133 3.74 0.88 -14.72
C ARG A 133 4.22 0.03 -15.88
N LYS A 134 4.26 0.64 -17.08
CA LYS A 134 4.76 -0.01 -18.29
C LYS A 134 6.00 -0.80 -17.90
N TRP A 135 5.92 -2.13 -17.97
CA TRP A 135 7.09 -2.97 -17.77
C TRP A 135 8.11 -2.45 -18.77
N GLN A 136 9.23 -1.94 -18.28
CA GLN A 136 10.29 -1.54 -19.17
C GLN A 136 10.70 -2.81 -19.91
N ASN A 137 10.36 -2.89 -21.20
CA ASN A 137 11.10 -3.73 -22.12
C ASN A 137 12.54 -3.26 -21.97
N LYS A 138 13.33 -4.01 -21.20
CA LYS A 138 14.78 -4.00 -21.34
C LYS A 138 15.10 -4.69 -22.66
#